data_AF-A0A560ULQ7-F1
#
_entry.id   AF-A0A560ULQ7-F1
#
_cell.length_a   1.000
_cell.length_b   1.000
_cell.length_c   1.000
_cell.angle_alpha   90.00
_cell.angle_beta   90.00
_cell.angle_gamma   90.00
#
_symmetry.space_group_name_H-M   'P 1'
#
loop_
_entity.id
_entity.type
_entity.pdbx_description
1 polymer ?
#
loop_
_entity_poly.entity_id
_entity_poly.type
_entity_poly.pdbx_seq_one_letter_code
_entity_poly.pdbx_strand_id
1 'polypeptide(L)'
;MPDWLKAWIDSTGPLFVSNTAAMITTLVVGAIAGFTLGRLLGTSKYDGLKTQLDARDERIDGYKEQIARDQDSVAELQKKVSEYRRMLGFDEPGKHRYAAMSNSELRSCAINMASEIQTVLDTYKQKSSKNNFRFDRTVSDEVNRANWRDEGDRISRASQEMMQDYERRFKADAFVLFETLKYRGARPSATTPRRDQAEAFGRPINTFDIADIIQLLATGAKTLPE
;
A
#
# COMPACT_ATOMS: atom_id res chain seq x y z
N MET A 1 70.97 -35.42 6.28
CA MET A 1 71.60 -34.59 7.34
C MET A 1 72.81 -33.93 6.70
N PRO A 2 73.02 -32.61 6.83
CA PRO A 2 74.14 -31.93 6.18
C PRO A 2 75.50 -32.42 6.70
N ASP A 3 76.51 -32.57 5.83
CA ASP A 3 77.82 -33.11 6.20
C ASP A 3 78.55 -32.29 7.27
N TRP A 4 78.34 -30.97 7.28
CA TRP A 4 78.88 -30.07 8.31
C TRP A 4 78.30 -30.34 9.70
N LEU A 5 77.04 -30.76 9.78
CA LEU A 5 76.35 -31.04 11.04
C LEU A 5 76.88 -32.36 11.64
N LYS A 6 77.19 -33.34 10.78
CA LYS A 6 77.75 -34.63 11.18
C LYS A 6 79.19 -34.47 11.72
N ALA A 7 80.04 -33.71 11.02
CA ALA A 7 81.39 -33.40 11.47
C ALA A 7 81.43 -32.62 12.79
N TRP A 8 80.46 -31.72 13.01
CA TRP A 8 80.34 -30.99 14.27
C TRP A 8 79.92 -31.89 15.44
N ILE A 9 78.97 -32.80 15.23
CA ILE A 9 78.55 -33.78 16.25
C ILE A 9 79.69 -34.74 16.59
N ASP A 10 80.41 -35.25 15.59
CA ASP A 10 81.49 -36.21 15.80
C ASP A 10 82.70 -35.57 16.52
N SER A 11 82.96 -34.27 16.28
CA SER A 11 84.05 -33.53 16.94
C SER A 11 83.72 -33.04 18.36
N THR A 12 82.45 -32.77 18.66
CA THR A 12 82.02 -32.26 19.97
C THR A 12 81.42 -33.33 20.87
N GLY A 13 80.95 -34.44 20.33
CA GLY A 13 80.38 -35.58 21.06
C GLY A 13 81.28 -36.10 22.20
N PRO A 14 82.60 -36.29 22.01
CA PRO A 14 83.49 -36.74 23.08
C PRO A 14 83.60 -35.76 24.26
N LEU A 15 83.45 -34.45 24.03
CA LEU A 15 83.46 -33.41 25.07
C LEU A 15 82.16 -33.41 25.89
N PHE A 16 81.03 -33.76 25.28
CA PHE A 16 79.73 -33.86 25.97
C PHE A 16 79.60 -35.11 26.83
N VAL A 17 80.24 -36.22 26.43
CA VAL A 17 80.21 -37.50 27.16
C VAL A 17 81.18 -37.49 28.37
N SER A 18 82.26 -36.70 28.30
CA SER A 18 83.30 -36.63 29.35
C SER A 18 83.12 -35.49 30.35
N ASN A 19 82.28 -34.49 30.06
CA ASN A 19 82.05 -33.35 30.93
C ASN A 19 80.54 -33.04 31.08
N THR A 20 79.96 -33.59 32.14
CA THR A 20 78.53 -33.47 32.46
C THR A 20 78.09 -32.01 32.63
N ALA A 21 78.98 -31.13 33.11
CA ALA A 21 78.68 -29.71 33.27
C ALA A 21 78.56 -28.99 31.92
N ALA A 22 79.39 -29.34 30.94
CA ALA A 22 79.30 -28.80 29.58
C ALA A 22 77.98 -29.21 28.90
N MET A 23 77.57 -30.47 29.06
CA MET A 23 76.31 -30.99 28.52
C MET A 23 75.08 -30.26 29.08
N ILE A 24 75.03 -30.07 30.40
CA ILE A 24 73.92 -29.36 31.05
C ILE A 24 73.88 -27.89 30.61
N THR A 25 75.04 -27.24 30.54
CA THR A 25 75.12 -25.82 30.15
C THR A 25 74.63 -25.61 28.72
N THR A 26 75.01 -26.46 27.77
CA THR A 26 74.55 -26.36 26.38
C THR A 26 73.07 -26.65 26.22
N LEU A 27 72.52 -27.59 27.02
CA LEU A 27 71.06 -27.83 27.08
C LEU A 27 70.31 -26.60 27.58
N VAL A 28 70.79 -25.96 28.64
CA VAL A 28 70.16 -24.76 29.22
C VAL A 28 70.23 -23.58 28.25
N VAL A 29 71.40 -23.33 27.64
CA VAL A 29 71.58 -22.26 26.65
C VAL A 29 70.70 -22.51 25.41
N GLY A 30 70.64 -23.74 24.93
CA GLY A 30 69.77 -24.13 23.81
C GLY A 30 68.28 -23.94 24.13
N ALA A 31 67.84 -24.30 25.33
CA ALA A 31 66.46 -24.08 25.78
C ALA A 31 66.10 -22.59 25.86
N ILE A 32 67.00 -21.75 26.40
CA ILE A 32 66.78 -20.30 26.50
C ILE A 32 66.73 -19.64 25.13
N ALA A 33 67.66 -20.01 24.22
CA ALA A 33 67.67 -19.51 22.85
C ALA A 33 66.42 -19.94 22.07
N GLY A 34 66.01 -21.20 22.21
CA GLY A 34 64.78 -21.72 21.61
C GLY A 34 63.52 -21.03 22.13
N PHE A 35 63.45 -20.76 23.44
CA PHE A 35 62.32 -20.06 24.05
C PHE A 35 62.23 -18.59 23.61
N THR A 36 63.35 -17.88 23.54
CA THR A 36 63.39 -16.48 23.10
C THR A 36 63.07 -16.32 21.62
N LEU A 37 63.64 -17.17 20.75
CA LEU A 37 63.28 -17.23 19.33
C LEU A 37 61.81 -17.61 19.12
N GLY A 38 61.30 -18.60 19.86
CA GLY A 38 59.90 -18.99 19.84
C GLY A 38 58.95 -17.86 20.26
N ARG A 39 59.34 -17.07 21.27
CA ARG A 39 58.56 -15.91 21.74
C ARG A 39 58.54 -14.78 20.71
N LEU A 40 59.68 -14.43 20.10
CA LEU A 40 59.77 -13.37 19.08
C LEU A 40 59.01 -13.73 17.79
N LEU A 41 59.15 -14.98 17.33
CA LEU A 41 58.39 -15.48 16.18
C LEU A 41 56.90 -15.62 16.50
N GLY A 42 56.55 -15.94 17.74
CA GLY A 42 55.18 -15.96 18.25
C GLY A 42 54.55 -14.57 18.22
N THR A 43 55.25 -13.55 18.73
CA THR A 43 54.78 -12.15 18.71
C THR A 43 54.63 -11.61 17.29
N SER A 44 55.55 -11.91 16.38
CA SER A 44 55.45 -11.43 14.99
C SER A 44 54.26 -12.04 14.24
N LYS A 45 53.96 -13.32 14.50
CA LYS A 45 52.75 -13.97 13.96
C LYS A 45 51.48 -13.42 14.60
N TYR A 46 51.52 -13.11 15.89
CA TYR A 46 50.38 -12.57 16.62
C TYR A 46 50.02 -11.16 16.15
N ASP A 47 51.02 -10.29 15.96
CA ASP A 47 50.80 -8.93 15.45
C ASP A 47 50.27 -8.94 14.02
N GLY A 48 50.77 -9.83 13.15
CA GLY A 48 50.26 -10.01 11.79
C GLY A 48 48.83 -10.56 11.73
N LEU A 49 48.47 -11.46 12.66
CA LEU A 49 47.09 -11.94 12.81
C LEU A 49 46.15 -10.83 13.29
N LYS A 50 46.62 -9.99 14.22
CA LYS A 50 45.87 -8.83 14.71
C LYS A 50 45.59 -7.82 13.60
N THR A 51 46.59 -7.49 12.78
CA THR A 51 46.39 -6.57 11.64
C THR A 51 45.41 -7.13 10.60
N GLN A 52 45.43 -8.44 10.37
CA GLN A 52 44.46 -9.09 9.49
C GLN A 52 43.04 -9.12 10.05
N LEU A 53 42.89 -9.22 11.38
CA LEU A 53 41.61 -9.11 12.07
C LEU A 53 41.06 -7.68 11.98
N ASP A 54 41.88 -6.68 12.29
CA ASP A 54 41.48 -5.27 12.23
C ASP A 54 41.03 -4.88 10.79
N ALA A 55 41.76 -5.33 9.76
CA ALA A 55 41.38 -5.09 8.36
C ALA A 55 40.11 -5.85 7.92
N ARG A 56 39.78 -6.97 8.57
CA ARG A 56 38.52 -7.69 8.34
C ARG A 56 37.36 -7.01 9.04
N ASP A 57 37.57 -6.48 10.25
CA ASP A 57 36.57 -5.73 10.99
C ASP A 57 36.19 -4.43 10.27
N GLU A 58 37.18 -3.69 9.73
CA GLU A 58 36.94 -2.49 8.93
C GLU A 58 36.12 -2.79 7.65
N ARG A 59 36.38 -3.94 7.01
CA ARG A 59 35.57 -4.43 5.88
C ARG A 59 34.15 -4.81 6.30
N ILE A 60 33.98 -5.45 7.45
CA ILE A 60 32.67 -5.82 7.99
C ILE A 60 31.85 -4.57 8.27
N ASP A 61 32.45 -3.54 8.87
CA ASP A 61 31.76 -2.29 9.15
C ASP A 61 31.40 -1.53 7.86
N GLY A 62 32.28 -1.54 6.86
CA GLY A 62 31.95 -1.03 5.52
C GLY A 62 30.77 -1.74 4.86
N TYR A 63 30.67 -3.07 5.01
CA TYR A 63 29.51 -3.82 4.52
C TYR A 63 28.22 -3.52 5.30
N LYS A 64 28.30 -3.28 6.62
CA LYS A 64 27.12 -2.88 7.41
C LYS A 64 26.56 -1.54 6.96
N GLU A 65 27.41 -0.56 6.72
CA GLU A 65 26.98 0.75 6.20
C GLU A 65 26.37 0.65 4.81
N GLN A 66 26.88 -0.25 3.98
CA GLN A 66 26.32 -0.47 2.64
C GLN A 66 24.95 -1.15 2.71
N ILE A 67 24.80 -2.17 3.57
CA ILE A 67 23.50 -2.80 3.83
C ILE A 67 22.47 -1.79 4.35
N ALA A 68 22.87 -0.90 5.25
CA ALA A 68 21.97 0.15 5.76
C ALA A 68 21.48 1.08 4.64
N ARG A 69 22.40 1.54 3.78
CA ARG A 69 22.05 2.38 2.61
C ARG A 69 21.15 1.65 1.61
N ASP A 70 21.42 0.37 1.36
CA ASP A 70 20.60 -0.45 0.47
C ASP A 70 19.21 -0.70 1.05
N GLN A 71 19.09 -0.88 2.37
CA GLN A 71 17.81 -1.00 3.07
C GLN A 71 16.97 0.28 2.97
N ASP A 72 17.59 1.45 3.16
CA ASP A 72 16.91 2.74 3.00
C ASP A 72 16.43 2.93 1.55
N SER A 73 17.26 2.58 0.57
CA SER A 73 16.91 2.62 -0.86
C SER A 73 15.75 1.67 -1.19
N VAL A 74 15.76 0.46 -0.65
CA VAL A 74 14.66 -0.51 -0.80
C VAL A 74 13.37 0.02 -0.19
N ALA A 75 13.42 0.64 0.99
CA ALA A 75 12.26 1.23 1.64
C ALA A 75 11.68 2.40 0.82
N GLU A 76 12.54 3.26 0.26
CA GLU A 76 12.11 4.35 -0.62
C GLU A 76 11.50 3.83 -1.92
N LEU A 77 12.10 2.79 -2.53
CA LEU A 77 11.56 2.14 -3.72
C LEU A 77 10.23 1.45 -3.44
N GLN A 78 10.08 0.78 -2.29
CA GLN A 78 8.80 0.20 -1.87
C GLN A 78 7.72 1.28 -1.71
N LYS A 79 8.07 2.43 -1.14
CA LYS A 79 7.16 3.57 -1.04
C LYS A 79 6.74 4.07 -2.42
N LYS A 80 7.68 4.28 -3.34
CA LYS A 80 7.39 4.67 -4.73
C LYS A 80 6.53 3.64 -5.47
N VAL A 81 6.82 2.36 -5.30
CA VAL A 81 6.00 1.28 -5.87
C VAL A 81 4.59 1.30 -5.30
N SER A 82 4.42 1.56 -3.99
CA SER A 82 3.08 1.71 -3.40
C SER A 82 2.34 2.94 -3.91
N GLU A 83 3.03 4.07 -4.09
CA GLU A 83 2.46 5.29 -4.67
C GLU A 83 2.07 5.07 -6.13
N TYR A 84 2.91 4.40 -6.93
CA TYR A 84 2.58 4.03 -8.31
C TYR A 84 1.44 3.02 -8.38
N ARG A 85 1.38 2.03 -7.48
CA ARG A 85 0.23 1.10 -7.39
C ARG A 85 -1.05 1.84 -7.06
N ARG A 86 -1.01 2.80 -6.14
CA ARG A 86 -2.13 3.68 -5.83
C ARG A 86 -2.54 4.54 -7.02
N MET A 87 -1.59 5.13 -7.74
CA MET A 87 -1.85 5.90 -8.96
C MET A 87 -2.42 5.03 -10.10
N LEU A 88 -2.00 3.78 -10.19
CA LEU A 88 -2.42 2.81 -11.21
C LEU A 88 -3.64 1.97 -10.77
N GLY A 89 -4.16 2.17 -9.55
CA GLY A 89 -5.31 1.43 -9.03
C GLY A 89 -5.06 -0.05 -8.69
N PHE A 90 -3.80 -0.45 -8.49
CA PHE A 90 -3.37 -1.80 -8.11
C PHE A 90 -3.29 -2.04 -6.58
N ASP A 91 -3.79 -1.12 -5.76
CA ASP A 91 -3.93 -1.40 -4.32
C ASP A 91 -4.84 -2.62 -4.13
N GLU A 92 -4.52 -3.45 -3.14
CA GLU A 92 -5.36 -4.59 -2.75
C GLU A 92 -6.81 -4.14 -2.69
N PRO A 93 -7.73 -4.84 -3.37
CA PRO A 93 -9.10 -4.39 -3.45
C PRO A 93 -9.63 -4.23 -2.03
N GLY A 94 -9.98 -3.01 -1.66
CA GLY A 94 -10.65 -2.72 -0.40
C GLY A 94 -11.86 -3.64 -0.19
N LYS A 95 -12.42 -3.63 1.03
CA LYS A 95 -13.45 -4.60 1.49
C LYS A 95 -14.73 -4.72 0.64
N HIS A 96 -14.89 -3.94 -0.43
CA HIS A 96 -16.09 -3.91 -1.27
C HIS A 96 -15.80 -4.36 -2.72
N ARG A 97 -16.80 -5.02 -3.35
CA ARG A 97 -16.69 -5.60 -4.69
C ARG A 97 -16.14 -4.66 -5.78
N TYR A 98 -16.43 -3.36 -5.68
CA TYR A 98 -16.02 -2.36 -6.66
C TYR A 98 -14.51 -2.10 -6.66
N ALA A 99 -13.80 -2.34 -5.56
CA ALA A 99 -12.37 -2.11 -5.50
C ALA A 99 -11.59 -3.14 -6.33
N ALA A 100 -12.14 -4.35 -6.52
CA ALA A 100 -11.54 -5.42 -7.30
C ALA A 100 -11.83 -5.34 -8.80
N MET A 101 -12.77 -4.49 -9.22
CA MET A 101 -13.15 -4.35 -10.61
C MET A 101 -12.07 -3.60 -11.40
N SER A 102 -11.83 -3.97 -12.64
CA SER A 102 -11.07 -3.16 -13.60
C SER A 102 -11.79 -1.84 -13.93
N ASN A 103 -11.08 -0.89 -14.54
CA ASN A 103 -11.70 0.39 -14.93
C ASN A 103 -12.85 0.19 -15.92
N SER A 104 -12.72 -0.74 -16.88
CA SER A 104 -13.78 -1.06 -17.84
C SER A 104 -15.02 -1.66 -17.17
N GLU A 105 -14.83 -2.53 -16.18
CA GLU A 105 -15.92 -3.09 -15.37
C GLU A 105 -16.60 -2.02 -14.51
N LEU A 106 -15.82 -1.13 -13.88
CA LEU A 106 -16.35 0.00 -13.11
C LEU A 106 -17.19 0.95 -13.97
N ARG A 107 -16.73 1.29 -15.19
CA ARG A 107 -17.52 2.09 -16.13
C ARG A 107 -18.86 1.44 -16.43
N SER A 108 -18.84 0.15 -16.77
CA SER A 108 -20.04 -0.61 -17.11
C SER A 108 -21.01 -0.68 -15.93
N CYS A 109 -20.49 -0.95 -14.73
CA CYS A 109 -21.29 -1.04 -13.52
C CYS A 109 -21.93 0.31 -13.16
N ALA A 110 -21.18 1.42 -13.29
CA ALA A 110 -21.70 2.75 -13.04
C ALA A 110 -22.78 3.19 -14.04
N ILE A 111 -22.62 2.86 -15.32
CA ILE A 111 -23.63 3.14 -16.35
C ILE A 111 -24.91 2.33 -16.09
N ASN A 112 -24.77 1.04 -15.77
CA ASN A 112 -25.91 0.18 -15.46
C ASN A 112 -26.66 0.67 -14.22
N MET A 113 -25.94 1.02 -13.15
CA MET A 113 -26.54 1.55 -11.94
C MET A 113 -27.26 2.88 -12.17
N ALA A 114 -26.65 3.78 -12.94
CA ALA A 114 -27.30 5.03 -13.35
C ALA A 114 -28.60 4.77 -14.12
N SER A 115 -28.62 3.79 -15.03
CA SER A 115 -29.82 3.39 -15.79
C SER A 115 -30.92 2.79 -14.90
N GLU A 116 -30.56 1.95 -13.93
CA GLU A 116 -31.51 1.37 -12.98
C GLU A 116 -32.15 2.45 -12.08
N ILE A 117 -31.34 3.38 -11.58
CA ILE A 117 -31.83 4.52 -10.78
C ILE A 117 -32.72 5.43 -11.66
N GLN A 118 -32.34 5.67 -12.91
CA GLN A 118 -33.16 6.41 -13.89
C GLN A 118 -34.52 5.75 -14.11
N THR A 119 -34.58 4.42 -14.18
CA THR A 119 -35.84 3.68 -14.33
C THR A 119 -36.78 3.89 -13.14
N VAL A 120 -36.24 3.94 -11.92
CA VAL A 120 -37.03 4.26 -10.71
C VAL A 120 -37.54 5.70 -10.76
N LEU A 121 -36.68 6.64 -11.13
CA LEU A 121 -37.06 8.05 -11.27
C LEU A 121 -38.17 8.25 -12.32
N ASP A 122 -38.07 7.57 -13.47
CA ASP A 122 -39.07 7.67 -14.53
C ASP A 122 -40.40 7.00 -14.16
N THR A 123 -40.34 5.88 -13.44
CA THR A 123 -41.54 5.25 -12.86
C THR A 123 -42.26 6.20 -11.92
N TYR A 124 -41.53 6.94 -11.08
CA TYR A 124 -42.08 7.99 -10.23
C TYR A 124 -42.68 9.14 -11.05
N LYS A 125 -41.95 9.65 -12.06
CA LYS A 125 -42.45 10.74 -12.92
C LYS A 125 -43.74 10.35 -13.63
N GLN A 126 -43.87 9.09 -14.06
CA GLN A 126 -45.11 8.58 -14.66
C GLN A 126 -46.25 8.47 -13.64
N LYS A 127 -45.97 8.02 -12.40
CA LYS A 127 -46.98 7.95 -11.34
C LYS A 127 -47.47 9.34 -10.91
N SER A 128 -46.55 10.30 -10.77
CA SER A 128 -46.87 11.68 -10.38
C SER A 128 -47.56 12.46 -11.52
N SER A 129 -47.09 12.36 -12.76
CA SER A 129 -47.65 13.14 -13.89
C SER A 129 -49.05 12.73 -14.36
N LYS A 130 -49.55 11.56 -13.97
CA LYS A 130 -50.84 11.04 -14.43
C LYS A 130 -52.06 11.86 -13.98
N ASN A 131 -51.94 12.77 -13.01
CA ASN A 131 -53.01 13.70 -12.62
C ASN A 131 -52.42 15.07 -12.26
N ASN A 132 -52.14 15.91 -13.26
CA ASN A 132 -51.93 17.33 -12.96
C ASN A 132 -53.27 17.92 -12.53
N PHE A 133 -53.44 18.20 -11.24
CA PHE A 133 -54.61 18.93 -10.74
C PHE A 133 -54.82 20.18 -11.61
N ARG A 134 -55.98 20.24 -12.26
CA ARG A 134 -56.45 21.43 -12.97
C ARG A 134 -57.55 22.02 -12.14
N PHE A 135 -57.38 23.28 -11.75
CA PHE A 135 -58.42 24.01 -11.08
C PHE A 135 -59.66 24.08 -11.97
N ASP A 136 -60.76 23.49 -11.51
CA ASP A 136 -62.00 23.46 -12.25
C ASP A 136 -62.95 24.53 -11.71
N ARG A 137 -63.20 25.57 -12.52
CA ARG A 137 -64.08 26.69 -12.17
C ARG A 137 -65.56 26.29 -12.08
N THR A 138 -65.92 25.10 -12.54
CA THR A 138 -67.30 24.61 -12.51
C THR A 138 -67.65 23.91 -11.19
N VAL A 139 -66.66 23.65 -10.34
CA VAL A 139 -66.82 22.97 -9.05
C VAL A 139 -66.58 23.96 -7.92
N SER A 140 -67.19 23.72 -6.76
CA SER A 140 -67.02 24.59 -5.60
C SER A 140 -65.56 24.68 -5.15
N ASP A 141 -65.18 25.83 -4.59
CA ASP A 141 -63.83 26.05 -4.04
C ASP A 141 -63.46 25.06 -2.94
N GLU A 142 -64.44 24.52 -2.23
CA GLU A 142 -64.23 23.49 -1.21
C GLU A 142 -63.82 22.14 -1.83
N VAL A 143 -64.46 21.76 -2.93
CA VAL A 143 -64.07 20.56 -3.70
C VAL A 143 -62.73 20.74 -4.39
N ASN A 144 -62.45 21.92 -4.95
CA ASN A 144 -61.13 22.21 -5.53
C ASN A 144 -60.01 22.15 -4.47
N ARG A 145 -60.25 22.65 -3.26
CA ARG A 145 -59.29 22.54 -2.14
C ARG A 145 -59.09 21.09 -1.68
N ALA A 146 -60.16 20.29 -1.62
CA ALA A 146 -60.07 18.88 -1.28
C ALA A 146 -59.24 18.10 -2.33
N ASN A 147 -59.51 18.32 -3.61
CA ASN A 147 -58.77 17.70 -4.72
C ASN A 147 -57.30 18.13 -4.75
N TRP A 148 -56.99 19.40 -4.47
CA TRP A 148 -55.61 19.88 -4.35
C TRP A 148 -54.86 19.20 -3.20
N ARG A 149 -55.50 19.02 -2.05
CA ARG A 149 -54.91 18.32 -0.90
C ARG A 149 -54.65 16.84 -1.22
N ASP A 150 -55.63 16.15 -1.81
CA ASP A 150 -55.47 14.74 -2.17
C ASP A 150 -54.34 14.54 -3.19
N GLU A 151 -54.22 15.45 -4.17
CA GLU A 151 -53.12 15.43 -5.12
C GLU A 151 -51.76 15.70 -4.45
N GLY A 152 -51.70 16.67 -3.52
CA GLY A 152 -50.51 16.94 -2.71
C GLY A 152 -50.07 15.73 -1.89
N ASP A 153 -51.02 15.07 -1.21
CA ASP A 153 -50.76 13.86 -0.42
C ASP A 153 -50.33 12.68 -1.29
N ARG A 154 -50.86 12.57 -2.52
CA ARG A 154 -50.47 11.56 -3.50
C ARG A 154 -49.03 11.77 -3.98
N ILE A 155 -48.66 13.00 -4.35
CA ILE A 155 -47.30 13.34 -4.78
C ILE A 155 -46.32 13.11 -3.63
N SER A 156 -46.66 13.55 -2.42
CA SER A 156 -45.85 13.38 -1.22
C SER A 156 -45.57 11.90 -0.93
N ARG A 157 -46.61 11.04 -0.93
CA ARG A 157 -46.47 9.59 -0.77
C ARG A 157 -45.60 8.98 -1.87
N ALA A 158 -45.85 9.32 -3.13
CA ALA A 158 -45.06 8.81 -4.24
C ALA A 158 -43.57 9.21 -4.13
N SER A 159 -43.29 10.42 -3.64
CA SER A 159 -41.92 10.89 -3.44
C SER A 159 -41.24 10.13 -2.30
N GLN A 160 -41.95 9.89 -1.19
CA GLN A 160 -41.45 9.07 -0.09
C GLN A 160 -41.16 7.64 -0.51
N GLU A 161 -42.07 7.01 -1.27
CA GLU A 161 -41.87 5.67 -1.84
C GLU A 161 -40.62 5.61 -2.72
N MET A 162 -40.44 6.59 -3.62
CA MET A 162 -39.26 6.66 -4.47
C MET A 162 -37.97 6.79 -3.66
N MET A 163 -37.95 7.66 -2.64
CA MET A 163 -36.78 7.83 -1.78
C MET A 163 -36.48 6.53 -1.02
N GLN A 164 -37.49 5.88 -0.44
CA GLN A 164 -37.32 4.60 0.25
C GLN A 164 -36.79 3.50 -0.69
N ASP A 165 -37.28 3.45 -1.92
CA ASP A 165 -36.81 2.48 -2.91
C ASP A 165 -35.36 2.74 -3.30
N TYR A 166 -34.96 4.02 -3.43
CA TYR A 166 -33.56 4.38 -3.63
C TYR A 166 -32.68 3.99 -2.45
N GLU A 167 -33.09 4.35 -1.23
CA GLU A 167 -32.32 4.08 -0.02
C GLU A 167 -32.11 2.59 0.22
N ARG A 168 -33.15 1.79 -0.01
CA ARG A 168 -33.12 0.34 0.18
C ARG A 168 -32.29 -0.38 -0.88
N ARG A 169 -32.36 0.05 -2.14
CA ARG A 169 -31.81 -0.70 -3.28
C ARG A 169 -30.45 -0.22 -3.75
N PHE A 170 -30.20 1.09 -3.67
CA PHE A 170 -29.08 1.72 -4.38
C PHE A 170 -28.13 2.50 -3.50
N LYS A 171 -28.59 3.15 -2.43
CA LYS A 171 -27.80 4.13 -1.66
C LYS A 171 -26.39 3.68 -1.29
N ALA A 172 -26.25 2.53 -0.64
CA ALA A 172 -24.95 2.03 -0.19
C ALA A 172 -24.02 1.76 -1.38
N ASP A 173 -24.52 1.03 -2.37
CA ASP A 173 -23.76 0.61 -3.54
C ASP A 173 -23.40 1.79 -4.45
N ALA A 174 -24.34 2.70 -4.69
CA ALA A 174 -24.14 3.91 -5.49
C ALA A 174 -23.09 4.83 -4.86
N PHE A 175 -23.11 4.98 -3.53
CA PHE A 175 -22.11 5.76 -2.80
C PHE A 175 -20.71 5.16 -2.91
N VAL A 176 -20.58 3.86 -2.62
CA VAL A 176 -19.28 3.18 -2.68
C VAL A 176 -18.72 3.18 -4.10
N LEU A 177 -19.57 2.97 -5.11
CA LEU A 177 -19.18 3.02 -6.51
C LEU A 177 -18.70 4.42 -6.90
N PHE A 178 -19.42 5.48 -6.50
CA PHE A 178 -19.01 6.86 -6.74
C PHE A 178 -17.65 7.20 -6.11
N GLU A 179 -17.43 6.83 -4.85
CA GLU A 179 -16.15 7.05 -4.18
C GLU A 179 -15.02 6.25 -4.84
N THR A 180 -15.30 5.03 -5.30
CA THR A 180 -14.32 4.21 -6.05
C THR A 180 -13.95 4.87 -7.37
N LEU A 181 -14.93 5.39 -8.12
CA LEU A 181 -14.67 6.12 -9.38
C LEU A 181 -13.78 7.35 -9.13
N LYS A 182 -14.08 8.15 -8.10
CA LYS A 182 -13.27 9.31 -7.71
C LYS A 182 -11.86 8.92 -7.29
N TYR A 183 -11.72 7.85 -6.50
CA TYR A 183 -10.42 7.34 -6.08
C TYR A 183 -9.54 7.00 -7.28
N ARG A 184 -10.13 6.45 -8.35
CA ARG A 184 -9.44 6.10 -9.60
C ARG A 184 -9.32 7.25 -10.60
N GLY A 185 -9.51 8.49 -10.14
CA GLY A 185 -9.25 9.69 -10.95
C GLY A 185 -10.37 10.11 -11.89
N ALA A 186 -11.57 9.52 -11.77
CA ALA A 186 -12.73 10.07 -12.47
C ALA A 186 -13.06 11.49 -12.02
N ARG A 187 -13.70 12.27 -12.89
CA ARG A 187 -14.15 13.63 -12.62
C ARG A 187 -15.67 13.75 -12.78
N PRO A 188 -16.45 13.25 -11.81
CA PRO A 188 -17.90 13.38 -11.84
C PRO A 188 -18.34 14.84 -11.83
N SER A 189 -19.39 15.15 -12.60
CA SER A 189 -20.03 16.47 -12.61
C SER A 189 -21.54 16.34 -12.63
N ALA A 190 -22.22 17.06 -11.77
CA ALA A 190 -23.67 17.22 -11.78
C ALA A 190 -24.07 18.54 -12.47
N THR A 191 -25.32 18.63 -12.92
CA THR A 191 -25.88 19.89 -13.45
C THR A 191 -26.04 20.92 -12.34
N THR A 192 -26.35 20.47 -11.12
CA THR A 192 -26.42 21.33 -9.94
C THR A 192 -25.04 21.42 -9.28
N PRO A 193 -24.46 22.62 -9.11
CA PRO A 193 -23.20 22.80 -8.38
C PRO A 193 -23.46 22.62 -6.87
N ARG A 194 -23.42 21.37 -6.39
CA ARG A 194 -23.36 21.08 -4.96
C ARG A 194 -21.93 21.24 -4.45
N ARG A 195 -21.79 21.91 -3.30
CA ARG A 195 -20.52 22.10 -2.60
C ARG A 195 -19.95 20.76 -2.11
N ASP A 196 -20.83 19.81 -1.81
CA ASP A 196 -20.50 18.42 -1.51
C ASP A 196 -21.36 17.46 -2.36
N GLN A 197 -20.74 16.82 -3.36
CA GLN A 197 -21.39 15.85 -4.23
C GLN A 197 -21.71 14.53 -3.50
N ALA A 198 -20.96 14.20 -2.44
CA ALA A 198 -21.17 12.99 -1.64
C ALA A 198 -22.48 13.07 -0.83
N GLU A 199 -22.89 14.28 -0.46
CA GLU A 199 -24.14 14.53 0.28
C GLU A 199 -25.38 14.07 -0.51
N ALA A 200 -25.35 14.20 -1.85
CA ALA A 200 -26.46 13.79 -2.71
C ALA A 200 -26.79 12.30 -2.56
N PHE A 201 -25.78 11.45 -2.37
CA PHE A 201 -25.94 10.01 -2.13
C PHE A 201 -26.37 9.70 -0.70
N GLY A 202 -25.96 10.52 0.27
CA GLY A 202 -26.24 10.29 1.69
C GLY A 202 -27.71 10.50 2.07
N ARG A 203 -28.34 11.54 1.52
CA ARG A 203 -29.75 11.89 1.78
C ARG A 203 -30.33 12.65 0.58
N PRO A 204 -30.77 11.98 -0.49
CA PRO A 204 -31.54 12.66 -1.52
C PRO A 204 -32.86 13.14 -0.91
N ILE A 205 -33.17 14.42 -1.08
CA ILE A 205 -34.38 15.05 -0.52
C ILE A 205 -35.48 15.13 -1.58
N ASN A 206 -35.10 15.09 -2.86
CA ASN A 206 -36.00 15.30 -3.98
C ASN A 206 -35.54 14.56 -5.25
N THR A 207 -36.36 14.66 -6.31
CA THR A 207 -36.06 14.09 -7.64
C THR A 207 -34.82 14.67 -8.31
N PHE A 208 -34.47 15.93 -8.01
CA PHE A 208 -33.27 16.57 -8.56
C PHE A 208 -32.01 15.94 -8.00
N ASP A 209 -32.00 15.60 -6.71
CA ASP A 209 -30.86 14.94 -6.07
C ASP A 209 -30.62 13.54 -6.64
N ILE A 210 -31.71 12.80 -6.92
CA ILE A 210 -31.62 11.51 -7.61
C ILE A 210 -31.12 11.68 -9.05
N ALA A 211 -31.57 12.72 -9.76
CA ALA A 211 -31.07 13.03 -11.09
C ALA A 211 -29.58 13.39 -11.08
N ASP A 212 -29.13 14.14 -10.07
CA ASP A 212 -27.72 14.46 -9.87
C ASP A 212 -26.90 13.20 -9.58
N ILE A 213 -27.38 12.27 -8.76
CA ILE A 213 -26.74 10.97 -8.53
C ILE A 213 -26.54 10.20 -9.85
N ILE A 214 -27.59 10.10 -10.67
CA ILE A 214 -27.54 9.44 -11.99
C ILE A 214 -26.46 10.10 -12.85
N GLN A 215 -26.42 11.43 -12.88
CA GLN A 215 -25.46 12.18 -13.67
C GLN A 215 -24.03 12.04 -13.13
N LEU A 216 -23.82 12.04 -11.82
CA LEU A 216 -22.51 11.85 -11.19
C LEU A 216 -21.94 10.47 -11.53
N LEU A 217 -22.75 9.41 -11.47
CA LEU A 217 -22.33 8.07 -11.86
C LEU A 217 -22.02 8.00 -13.36
N ALA A 218 -22.88 8.54 -14.22
CA ALA A 218 -22.70 8.52 -15.66
C ALA A 218 -21.49 9.34 -16.13
N THR A 219 -21.27 10.52 -15.56
CA THR A 219 -20.12 11.38 -15.87
C THR A 219 -18.83 10.84 -15.27
N GLY A 220 -18.88 10.27 -14.05
CA GLY A 220 -17.77 9.55 -13.44
C GLY A 220 -17.30 8.38 -14.31
N ALA A 221 -18.24 7.58 -14.83
CA ALA A 221 -17.92 6.49 -15.77
C ALA A 221 -17.24 7.01 -17.05
N LYS A 222 -17.74 8.10 -17.65
CA LYS A 222 -17.19 8.67 -18.88
C LYS A 222 -15.81 9.31 -18.71
N THR A 223 -15.52 9.81 -17.52
CA THR A 223 -14.27 10.54 -17.21
C THR A 223 -13.23 9.67 -16.53
N LEU A 224 -13.55 8.38 -16.28
CA LEU A 224 -12.60 7.44 -15.71
C LEU A 224 -11.45 7.19 -16.71
N PRO A 225 -10.17 7.34 -16.32
CA PRO A 225 -9.03 7.04 -17.17
C PRO A 225 -9.08 5.61 -17.73
N GLU A 226 -8.54 5.41 -18.94
CA GLU A 226 -8.36 4.08 -19.53
C GLU A 226 -7.36 3.23 -18.74
#